data_AF-A0A3T0HWZ6-F1
#
_entry.id   AF-A0A3T0HWZ6-F1
#
_cell.length_a   1.000
_cell.length_b   1.000
_cell.length_c   1.000
_cell.angle_alpha   90.00
_cell.angle_beta   90.00
_cell.angle_gamma   90.00
#
_symmetry.space_group_name_H-M   'P 1'
#
loop_
_entity.id
_entity.type
_entity.pdbx_description
1 polymer ?
#
loop_
_entity_poly.entity_id
_entity_poly.type
_entity_poly.pdbx_seq_one_letter_code
_entity_poly.pdbx_strand_id
1 'polypeptide(L)'
;MTDFLYYPGFEIEDDEWLKFALLYMRKVHTIVPYEADYYLSTKHKNLKDSTNLLESYRPSYEEGEKSTYDAIDIIQSLINKPNRNLDILGEVNILDFWRQGQNQDTELFNTKFSPEFVRFCNEYGLCHETYNGIKIPKQLALIYMSVFAHNIGDHRGMSVITDTKEQRRISKINNKAWKYNPGFEDLKAMKKIMKLEIPVNLKEIPLEAIIKLRNKESFQTKLNAFHLSLGTFTSTPGMKLTESNCKEIVGNLNGSILDLVSDITGFTTSTAVTALGVALVFSNDGSNFELAKEILGFGVTASGAFQVYEKFYNVRNKYLAARYITDLRKLGKNHVR
;
A
#
# COMPACT_ATOMS: atom_id res chain seq x y z
N MET A 1 4.90 -3.96 13.92
CA MET A 1 5.68 -4.05 12.67
C MET A 1 4.72 -4.14 11.50
N THR A 2 4.96 -3.36 10.44
CA THR A 2 4.06 -3.27 9.27
C THR A 2 4.73 -3.97 8.11
N ASP A 3 4.34 -5.22 7.87
CA ASP A 3 4.66 -5.91 6.64
C ASP A 3 3.61 -5.56 5.60
N PHE A 4 4.06 -5.42 4.36
CA PHE A 4 3.20 -5.00 3.26
C PHE A 4 2.94 -6.16 2.33
N LEU A 5 1.71 -6.31 1.84
CA LEU A 5 1.31 -7.34 0.90
C LEU A 5 0.96 -6.69 -0.44
N TYR A 6 1.77 -6.96 -1.45
CA TYR A 6 1.62 -6.45 -2.81
C TYR A 6 0.67 -7.31 -3.64
N TYR A 7 -0.18 -6.63 -4.40
CA TYR A 7 -1.08 -7.18 -5.41
C TYR A 7 -1.15 -6.20 -6.60
N PRO A 8 -1.66 -6.59 -7.78
CA PRO A 8 -2.28 -7.87 -8.14
C PRO A 8 -1.31 -8.91 -8.70
N GLY A 9 -0.14 -8.48 -9.21
CA GLY A 9 0.83 -9.33 -9.87
C GLY A 9 1.82 -9.98 -8.90
N PHE A 10 2.74 -10.76 -9.47
CA PHE A 10 3.88 -11.32 -8.74
C PHE A 10 5.00 -10.30 -8.53
N GLU A 11 5.06 -9.28 -9.39
CA GLU A 11 6.13 -8.31 -9.44
C GLU A 11 5.57 -6.90 -9.38
N ILE A 12 6.31 -6.00 -8.74
CA ILE A 12 6.08 -4.56 -8.80
C ILE A 12 6.45 -4.12 -10.21
N GLU A 13 5.48 -3.58 -10.95
CA GLU A 13 5.62 -3.19 -12.35
C GLU A 13 6.16 -1.75 -12.49
N ASP A 14 5.77 -0.86 -11.56
CA ASP A 14 6.19 0.54 -11.56
C ASP A 14 7.61 0.68 -10.97
N ASP A 15 8.58 1.03 -11.82
CA ASP A 15 9.98 1.19 -11.42
C ASP A 15 10.19 2.29 -10.38
N GLU A 16 9.46 3.40 -10.47
CA GLU A 16 9.55 4.48 -9.48
C GLU A 16 8.97 4.02 -8.14
N TRP A 17 7.90 3.23 -8.18
CA TRP A 17 7.33 2.60 -6.99
C TRP A 17 8.28 1.61 -6.33
N LEU A 18 8.94 0.76 -7.11
CA LEU A 18 9.95 -0.16 -6.62
C LEU A 18 11.13 0.57 -5.97
N LYS A 19 11.63 1.64 -6.61
CA LYS A 19 12.72 2.45 -6.08
C LYS A 19 12.34 3.12 -4.76
N PHE A 20 11.12 3.63 -4.65
CA PHE A 20 10.60 4.15 -3.39
C PHE A 20 10.52 3.05 -2.31
N ALA A 21 10.01 1.87 -2.65
CA ALA A 21 9.91 0.75 -1.72
C ALA A 21 11.29 0.33 -1.20
N LEU A 22 12.33 0.35 -2.04
CA LEU A 22 13.71 0.09 -1.63
C LEU A 22 14.24 1.09 -0.61
N LEU A 23 13.78 2.35 -0.65
CA LEU A 23 14.20 3.41 0.28
C LEU A 23 13.44 3.37 1.60
N TYR A 24 12.13 3.07 1.58
CA TYR A 24 11.23 3.32 2.70
C TYR A 24 10.46 2.12 3.24
N MET A 25 10.49 0.99 2.55
CA MET A 25 9.81 -0.22 3.00
C MET A 25 10.81 -1.23 3.55
N ARG A 26 10.50 -1.74 4.74
CA ARG A 26 11.23 -2.83 5.35
C ARG A 26 11.17 -4.07 4.50
N LYS A 27 9.96 -4.50 4.16
CA LYS A 27 9.70 -5.74 3.45
C LYS A 27 8.34 -5.68 2.73
N VAL A 28 8.29 -6.22 1.52
CA VAL A 28 7.10 -6.35 0.69
C VAL A 28 6.93 -7.82 0.31
N HIS A 29 5.81 -8.38 0.75
CA HIS A 29 5.36 -9.71 0.42
C HIS A 29 4.64 -9.67 -0.92
N THR A 30 5.07 -10.47 -1.89
CA THR A 30 4.40 -10.64 -3.19
C THR A 30 3.69 -11.98 -3.19
N ILE A 31 2.42 -12.03 -3.61
CA ILE A 31 1.62 -13.27 -3.55
C ILE A 31 1.99 -14.16 -4.75
N VAL A 32 3.02 -14.97 -4.60
CA VAL A 32 3.55 -15.83 -5.66
C VAL A 32 3.31 -17.29 -5.28
N PRO A 33 2.51 -18.07 -6.00
CA PRO A 33 2.38 -19.49 -5.73
C PRO A 33 3.63 -20.27 -6.19
N TYR A 34 3.81 -21.51 -5.74
CA TYR A 34 5.04 -22.27 -5.99
C TYR A 34 5.31 -22.49 -7.48
N GLU A 35 4.27 -22.83 -8.23
CA GLU A 35 4.31 -23.05 -9.67
C GLU A 35 4.63 -21.76 -10.46
N ALA A 36 4.44 -20.59 -9.86
CA ALA A 36 4.73 -19.31 -10.51
C ALA A 36 6.22 -18.89 -10.44
N ASP A 37 7.06 -19.59 -9.68
CA ASP A 37 8.48 -19.21 -9.50
C ASP A 37 9.26 -19.20 -10.83
N TYR A 38 8.87 -20.06 -11.77
CA TYR A 38 9.47 -20.10 -13.11
C TYR A 38 9.11 -18.90 -13.99
N TYR A 39 8.01 -18.22 -13.68
CA TYR A 39 7.52 -17.05 -14.42
C TYR A 39 8.13 -15.73 -13.92
N LEU A 40 8.79 -15.75 -12.76
CA LEU A 40 9.45 -14.57 -12.22
C LEU A 40 10.63 -14.13 -13.09
N SER A 41 10.66 -12.84 -13.39
CA SER A 41 11.70 -12.20 -14.19
C SER A 41 13.06 -12.27 -13.49
N THR A 42 14.13 -12.20 -14.29
CA THR A 42 15.51 -12.10 -13.77
C THR A 42 15.67 -10.87 -12.88
N LYS A 43 15.01 -9.74 -13.21
CA LYS A 43 15.02 -8.53 -12.39
C LYS A 43 14.46 -8.80 -11.00
N HIS A 44 13.31 -9.48 -10.91
CA HIS A 44 12.69 -9.81 -9.62
C HIS A 44 13.53 -10.79 -8.80
N LYS A 45 14.04 -11.86 -9.42
CA LYS A 45 14.93 -12.83 -8.76
C LYS A 45 16.17 -12.14 -8.19
N ASN A 46 16.83 -11.32 -9.00
CA ASN A 46 17.98 -10.53 -8.56
C ASN A 46 17.65 -9.61 -7.38
N LEU A 47 16.49 -8.92 -7.39
CA LEU A 47 16.08 -8.05 -6.28
C LEU A 47 15.82 -8.82 -4.98
N LYS A 48 15.19 -10.00 -5.09
CA LYS A 48 14.94 -10.90 -3.96
C LYS A 48 16.24 -11.44 -3.36
N ASP A 49 17.23 -11.77 -4.21
CA ASP A 49 18.50 -12.35 -3.76
C ASP A 49 19.49 -11.29 -3.26
N SER A 50 19.45 -10.08 -3.84
CA SER A 50 20.41 -9.01 -3.54
C SER A 50 19.93 -8.02 -2.47
N THR A 51 18.66 -8.06 -2.05
CA THR A 51 18.12 -7.14 -1.04
C THR A 51 17.18 -7.86 -0.08
N ASN A 52 16.91 -7.25 1.08
CA ASN A 52 15.89 -7.73 2.01
C ASN A 52 14.47 -7.17 1.74
N LEU A 53 14.22 -6.57 0.56
CA LEU A 53 12.92 -5.95 0.27
C LEU A 53 11.84 -6.98 -0.03
N LEU A 54 12.10 -7.94 -0.92
CA LEU A 54 11.05 -8.80 -1.47
C LEU A 54 11.01 -10.15 -0.75
N GLU A 55 9.80 -10.57 -0.38
CA GLU A 55 9.54 -11.93 0.10
C GLU A 55 8.37 -12.53 -0.68
N SER A 56 8.47 -13.80 -1.04
CA SER A 56 7.37 -14.51 -1.69
C SER A 56 6.41 -15.01 -0.63
N TYR A 57 5.17 -14.53 -0.68
CA TYR A 57 4.08 -15.04 0.13
C TYR A 57 3.40 -16.19 -0.59
N ARG A 58 3.42 -17.37 0.05
CA ARG A 58 2.74 -18.57 -0.46
C ARG A 58 1.38 -18.67 0.24
N PRO A 59 0.26 -18.44 -0.48
CA PRO A 59 -1.05 -18.51 0.14
C PRO A 59 -1.41 -19.95 0.55
N SER A 60 -2.20 -20.08 1.62
CA SER A 60 -2.80 -21.36 1.98
C SER A 60 -4.05 -21.66 1.15
N TYR A 61 -4.45 -22.93 1.12
CA TYR A 61 -5.71 -23.33 0.50
C TYR A 61 -6.92 -22.61 1.14
N GLU A 62 -6.94 -22.48 2.47
CA GLU A 62 -8.02 -21.82 3.23
C GLU A 62 -8.16 -20.33 2.87
N GLU A 63 -7.03 -19.65 2.66
CA GLU A 63 -7.01 -18.25 2.21
C GLU A 63 -7.61 -18.13 0.80
N GLY A 64 -7.34 -19.10 -0.09
CA GLY A 64 -7.90 -19.17 -1.44
C GLY A 64 -9.39 -19.53 -1.47
N GLU A 65 -9.82 -20.47 -0.62
CA GLU A 65 -11.23 -20.88 -0.51
C GLU A 65 -12.10 -19.74 0.02
N LYS A 66 -11.71 -19.11 1.13
CA LYS A 66 -12.44 -17.94 1.66
C LYS A 66 -12.57 -16.84 0.61
N SER A 67 -11.46 -16.52 -0.05
CA SER A 67 -11.42 -15.45 -1.04
C SER A 67 -12.19 -15.77 -2.31
N THR A 68 -12.36 -17.06 -2.62
CA THR A 68 -13.22 -17.52 -3.71
C THR A 68 -14.68 -17.15 -3.45
N TYR A 69 -15.21 -17.49 -2.27
CA TYR A 69 -16.60 -17.15 -1.94
C TYR A 69 -16.82 -15.64 -1.87
N ASP A 70 -15.93 -14.90 -1.21
CA ASP A 70 -16.03 -13.44 -1.13
C ASP A 70 -15.97 -12.79 -2.52
N ALA A 71 -15.11 -13.28 -3.42
CA ALA A 71 -15.00 -12.78 -4.78
C ALA A 71 -16.23 -13.12 -5.63
N ILE A 72 -16.78 -14.34 -5.50
CA ILE A 72 -18.02 -14.75 -6.18
C ILE A 72 -19.16 -13.82 -5.80
N ASP A 73 -19.36 -13.55 -4.51
CA ASP A 73 -20.43 -12.64 -4.04
C ASP A 73 -20.32 -11.26 -4.68
N ILE A 74 -19.10 -10.74 -4.76
CA ILE A 74 -18.83 -9.44 -5.39
C ILE A 74 -19.12 -9.51 -6.88
N ILE A 75 -18.59 -10.50 -7.60
CA ILE A 75 -18.74 -10.63 -9.04
C ILE A 75 -20.22 -10.88 -9.41
N GLN A 76 -20.93 -11.70 -8.65
CA GLN A 76 -22.37 -11.94 -8.81
C GLN A 76 -23.16 -10.64 -8.69
N SER A 77 -22.80 -9.76 -7.76
CA SER A 77 -23.44 -8.43 -7.65
C SER A 77 -23.22 -7.55 -8.89
N LEU A 78 -22.09 -7.72 -9.59
CA LEU A 78 -21.78 -7.04 -10.85
C LEU A 78 -22.54 -7.65 -12.01
N ILE A 79 -22.63 -8.98 -12.05
CA ILE A 79 -23.40 -9.72 -13.07
C ILE A 79 -24.89 -9.35 -12.99
N ASN A 80 -25.44 -9.23 -11.78
CA ASN A 80 -26.85 -8.87 -11.56
C ASN A 80 -27.18 -7.41 -11.96
N LYS A 81 -26.15 -6.56 -12.10
CA LYS A 81 -26.26 -5.16 -12.55
C LYS A 81 -25.12 -4.85 -13.53
N PRO A 82 -25.15 -5.46 -14.73
CA PRO A 82 -23.98 -5.54 -15.61
C PRO A 82 -23.74 -4.24 -16.37
N ASN A 83 -24.78 -3.42 -16.51
CA ASN A 83 -24.70 -2.15 -17.16
C ASN A 83 -23.92 -1.13 -16.32
N ARG A 84 -22.86 -0.56 -16.90
CA ARG A 84 -22.02 0.45 -16.27
C ARG A 84 -21.90 1.65 -17.18
N ASN A 85 -22.10 2.83 -16.60
CA ASN A 85 -21.87 4.08 -17.31
C ASN A 85 -20.36 4.36 -17.36
N LEU A 86 -19.78 4.36 -18.57
CA LEU A 86 -18.37 4.68 -18.82
C LEU A 86 -18.23 6.10 -19.39
N ASP A 87 -18.82 7.07 -18.68
CA ASP A 87 -18.83 8.51 -18.96
C ASP A 87 -19.16 8.86 -20.42
N ILE A 88 -18.17 8.87 -21.31
CA ILE A 88 -18.27 9.26 -22.72
C ILE A 88 -18.84 8.12 -23.60
N LEU A 89 -18.66 6.86 -23.18
CA LEU A 89 -19.07 5.67 -23.95
C LEU A 89 -20.52 5.24 -23.69
N GLY A 90 -21.22 5.88 -22.74
CA GLY A 90 -22.57 5.50 -22.34
C GLY A 90 -22.60 4.22 -21.49
N GLU A 91 -23.76 3.56 -21.48
CA GLU A 91 -24.02 2.34 -20.73
C GLU A 91 -23.42 1.14 -21.48
N VAL A 92 -22.37 0.54 -20.93
CA VAL A 92 -21.73 -0.66 -21.47
C VAL A 92 -22.11 -1.85 -20.62
N ASN A 93 -22.51 -2.94 -21.26
CA ASN A 93 -22.68 -4.23 -20.61
C ASN A 93 -21.29 -4.86 -20.37
N ILE A 94 -20.84 -4.82 -19.11
CA ILE A 94 -19.52 -5.35 -18.74
C ILE A 94 -19.43 -6.87 -18.90
N LEU A 95 -20.56 -7.57 -18.80
CA LEU A 95 -20.62 -9.01 -18.89
C LEU A 95 -20.34 -9.49 -20.33
N ASP A 96 -20.88 -8.78 -21.32
CA ASP A 96 -20.61 -9.09 -22.73
C ASP A 96 -19.13 -8.90 -23.07
N PHE A 97 -18.51 -7.87 -22.48
CA PHE A 97 -17.06 -7.65 -22.60
C PHE A 97 -16.25 -8.79 -21.95
N TRP A 98 -16.63 -9.25 -20.75
CA TRP A 98 -15.91 -10.33 -20.06
C TRP A 98 -16.05 -11.71 -20.72
N ARG A 99 -17.17 -11.96 -21.40
CA ARG A 99 -17.42 -13.22 -22.10
C ARG A 99 -16.64 -13.39 -23.40
N GLN A 100 -16.12 -12.30 -23.94
CA GLN A 100 -15.30 -12.32 -25.14
C GLN A 100 -13.94 -12.96 -24.84
N GLY A 101 -13.65 -14.09 -25.47
CA GLY A 101 -12.43 -14.87 -25.22
C GLY A 101 -11.12 -14.09 -25.41
N GLN A 102 -11.08 -13.12 -26.34
CA GLN A 102 -9.92 -12.26 -26.53
C GLN A 102 -9.61 -11.34 -25.33
N ASN A 103 -10.62 -11.08 -24.49
CA ASN A 103 -10.45 -10.28 -23.29
C ASN A 103 -10.07 -11.15 -22.08
N GLN A 104 -10.08 -12.48 -22.20
CA GLN A 104 -9.69 -13.43 -21.16
C GLN A 104 -8.19 -13.72 -21.28
N ASP A 105 -7.36 -12.72 -21.02
CA ASP A 105 -5.92 -12.75 -21.28
C ASP A 105 -5.06 -12.91 -20.02
N THR A 106 -5.67 -12.82 -18.84
CA THR A 106 -4.97 -12.77 -17.56
C THR A 106 -5.10 -14.10 -16.83
N GLU A 107 -3.96 -14.76 -16.57
CA GLU A 107 -3.92 -16.06 -15.90
C GLU A 107 -3.99 -15.91 -14.38
N LEU A 108 -4.96 -16.59 -13.76
CA LEU A 108 -5.07 -16.79 -12.33
C LEU A 108 -4.71 -18.25 -12.04
N PHE A 109 -3.77 -18.46 -11.12
CA PHE A 109 -3.19 -19.77 -10.82
C PHE A 109 -4.06 -20.57 -9.84
N ASN A 110 -4.15 -21.89 -10.05
CA ASN A 110 -5.03 -22.82 -9.31
C ASN A 110 -4.85 -22.77 -7.79
N THR A 111 -3.64 -22.52 -7.29
CA THR A 111 -3.39 -22.45 -5.85
C THR A 111 -3.94 -21.18 -5.18
N LYS A 112 -4.45 -20.22 -5.95
CA LYS A 112 -5.01 -18.97 -5.41
C LYS A 112 -6.51 -19.04 -5.15
N PHE A 113 -7.21 -20.02 -5.71
CA PHE A 113 -8.66 -20.15 -5.64
C PHE A 113 -9.09 -21.60 -5.38
N SER A 114 -10.34 -21.78 -4.99
CA SER A 114 -10.94 -23.12 -4.90
C SER A 114 -11.66 -23.50 -6.20
N PRO A 115 -11.92 -24.80 -6.46
CA PRO A 115 -12.57 -25.26 -7.68
C PRO A 115 -13.94 -24.60 -7.97
N GLU A 116 -14.62 -24.11 -6.93
CA GLU A 116 -15.87 -23.37 -7.04
C GLU A 116 -15.72 -22.11 -7.90
N PHE A 117 -14.56 -21.45 -7.87
CA PHE A 117 -14.31 -20.27 -8.71
C PHE A 117 -14.29 -20.63 -10.19
N VAL A 118 -13.65 -21.75 -10.55
CA VAL A 118 -13.62 -22.25 -11.93
C VAL A 118 -15.02 -22.61 -12.40
N ARG A 119 -15.78 -23.32 -11.57
CA ARG A 119 -17.18 -23.67 -11.89
C ARG A 119 -18.02 -22.42 -12.13
N PHE A 120 -17.92 -21.44 -11.25
CA PHE A 120 -18.61 -20.16 -11.39
C PHE A 120 -18.20 -19.44 -12.67
N CYS A 121 -16.90 -19.28 -12.93
CA CYS A 121 -16.45 -18.59 -14.13
C CYS A 121 -16.86 -19.32 -15.42
N ASN A 122 -16.82 -20.64 -15.46
CA ASN A 122 -17.30 -21.44 -16.60
C ASN A 122 -18.81 -21.28 -16.83
N GLU A 123 -19.63 -21.32 -15.77
CA GLU A 123 -21.09 -21.14 -15.86
C GLU A 123 -21.47 -19.81 -16.51
N TYR A 124 -20.73 -18.74 -16.20
CA TYR A 124 -20.99 -17.41 -16.75
C TYR A 124 -20.20 -17.10 -18.05
N GLY A 125 -19.39 -18.03 -18.54
CA GLY A 125 -18.54 -17.86 -19.73
C GLY A 125 -17.41 -16.85 -19.54
N LEU A 126 -16.91 -16.71 -18.30
CA LEU A 126 -15.92 -15.69 -17.90
C LEU A 126 -14.48 -16.17 -18.01
N CYS A 127 -14.24 -17.45 -18.28
CA CYS A 127 -12.89 -18.00 -18.35
C CYS A 127 -12.74 -19.11 -19.39
N HIS A 128 -11.48 -19.46 -19.62
CA HIS A 128 -11.06 -20.75 -20.16
C HIS A 128 -9.91 -21.32 -19.34
N GLU A 129 -9.81 -22.65 -19.27
CA GLU A 129 -8.78 -23.34 -18.50
C GLU A 129 -7.41 -23.26 -19.18
N THR A 130 -6.37 -23.24 -18.36
CA THR A 130 -4.96 -23.33 -18.77
C THR A 130 -4.25 -24.41 -17.96
N TYR A 131 -2.99 -24.69 -18.31
CA TYR A 131 -2.19 -25.65 -17.56
C TYR A 131 -2.00 -25.26 -16.08
N ASN A 132 -1.84 -23.96 -15.77
CA ASN A 132 -1.60 -23.50 -14.41
C ASN A 132 -2.85 -23.00 -13.67
N GLY A 133 -3.98 -22.85 -14.36
CA GLY A 133 -5.21 -22.36 -13.76
C GLY A 133 -6.28 -21.97 -14.78
N ILE A 134 -6.74 -20.73 -14.71
CA ILE A 134 -7.73 -20.18 -15.63
C ILE A 134 -7.28 -18.84 -16.17
N LYS A 135 -7.66 -18.55 -17.40
CA LYS A 135 -7.56 -17.22 -17.99
C LYS A 135 -8.89 -16.50 -17.88
N ILE A 136 -8.86 -15.32 -17.30
CA ILE A 136 -10.01 -14.43 -17.06
C ILE A 136 -9.68 -13.02 -17.53
N PRO A 137 -10.68 -12.14 -17.68
CA PRO A 137 -10.43 -10.75 -17.97
C PRO A 137 -9.63 -10.06 -16.88
N LYS A 138 -8.69 -9.18 -17.27
CA LYS A 138 -7.86 -8.41 -16.36
C LYS A 138 -8.67 -7.78 -15.22
N GLN A 139 -9.85 -7.24 -15.52
CA GLN A 139 -10.73 -6.63 -14.51
C GLN A 139 -11.22 -7.63 -13.45
N LEU A 140 -11.58 -8.85 -13.84
CA LEU A 140 -11.97 -9.91 -12.91
C LEU A 140 -10.78 -10.39 -12.10
N ALA A 141 -9.61 -10.57 -12.72
CA ALA A 141 -8.38 -10.92 -12.01
C ALA A 141 -8.02 -9.86 -10.95
N LEU A 142 -8.16 -8.58 -11.27
CA LEU A 142 -7.90 -7.50 -10.33
C LEU A 142 -8.92 -7.46 -9.18
N ILE A 143 -10.21 -7.73 -9.45
CA ILE A 143 -11.23 -7.85 -8.40
C ILE A 143 -10.88 -9.00 -7.47
N TYR A 144 -10.61 -10.18 -8.04
CA TYR A 144 -10.24 -11.38 -7.28
C TYR A 144 -9.00 -11.13 -6.42
N MET A 145 -7.91 -10.66 -7.03
CA MET A 145 -6.65 -10.41 -6.33
C MET A 145 -6.77 -9.31 -5.28
N SER A 146 -7.65 -8.32 -5.49
CA SER A 146 -7.97 -7.35 -4.45
C SER A 146 -8.62 -8.01 -3.25
N VAL A 147 -9.64 -8.85 -3.44
CA VAL A 147 -10.31 -9.59 -2.35
C VAL A 147 -9.31 -10.50 -1.64
N PHE A 148 -8.55 -11.27 -2.42
CA PHE A 148 -7.56 -12.22 -1.93
C PHE A 148 -6.49 -11.55 -1.07
N ALA A 149 -5.89 -10.45 -1.55
CA ALA A 149 -4.89 -9.72 -0.80
C ALA A 149 -5.46 -9.10 0.49
N HIS A 150 -6.70 -8.61 0.48
CA HIS A 150 -7.33 -8.09 1.71
C HIS A 150 -7.64 -9.19 2.71
N ASN A 151 -8.08 -10.37 2.27
CA ASN A 151 -8.30 -11.50 3.16
C ASN A 151 -7.00 -11.98 3.83
N ILE A 152 -5.92 -12.07 3.06
CA ILE A 152 -4.59 -12.37 3.60
C ILE A 152 -4.13 -11.24 4.54
N GLY A 153 -4.26 -10.00 4.11
CA GLY A 153 -3.86 -8.81 4.86
C GLY A 153 -4.53 -8.73 6.22
N ASP A 154 -5.85 -8.91 6.27
CA ASP A 154 -6.64 -8.89 7.50
C ASP A 154 -6.28 -10.06 8.42
N HIS A 155 -6.12 -11.28 7.88
CA HIS A 155 -5.77 -12.46 8.66
C HIS A 155 -4.34 -12.38 9.25
N ARG A 156 -3.39 -11.83 8.50
CA ARG A 156 -1.97 -11.74 8.87
C ARG A 156 -1.57 -10.40 9.50
N GLY A 157 -2.50 -9.45 9.58
CA GLY A 157 -2.22 -8.07 10.00
C GLY A 157 -1.24 -7.33 9.06
N MET A 158 -1.22 -7.67 7.77
CA MET A 158 -0.40 -7.01 6.75
C MET A 158 -1.16 -5.87 6.10
N SER A 159 -0.44 -4.83 5.67
CA SER A 159 -1.05 -3.74 4.92
C SER A 159 -1.00 -4.01 3.43
N VAL A 160 -2.15 -3.94 2.77
CA VAL A 160 -2.29 -4.27 1.35
C VAL A 160 -1.94 -3.07 0.47
N ILE A 161 -1.10 -3.29 -0.54
CA ILE A 161 -0.50 -2.23 -1.38
C ILE A 161 -0.54 -2.63 -2.86
N THR A 162 -0.59 -1.65 -3.74
CA THR A 162 -0.49 -1.87 -5.20
C THR A 162 0.07 -0.61 -5.86
N ASP A 163 0.77 -0.80 -6.97
CA ASP A 163 1.27 0.25 -7.86
C ASP A 163 0.32 0.49 -9.06
N THR A 164 -0.61 -0.44 -9.32
CA THR A 164 -1.51 -0.39 -10.48
C THR A 164 -2.48 0.79 -10.42
N LYS A 165 -2.59 1.54 -11.53
CA LYS A 165 -3.47 2.72 -11.61
C LYS A 165 -4.94 2.34 -11.57
N GLU A 166 -5.25 1.14 -12.03
CA GLU A 166 -6.58 0.53 -12.13
C GLU A 166 -7.23 0.29 -10.76
N GLN A 167 -6.45 0.28 -9.67
CA GLN A 167 -6.96 0.23 -8.29
C GLN A 167 -8.04 1.30 -8.03
N ARG A 168 -7.85 2.53 -8.52
CA ARG A 168 -8.82 3.63 -8.33
C ARG A 168 -10.14 3.42 -9.06
N ARG A 169 -10.16 2.60 -10.11
CA ARG A 169 -11.38 2.25 -10.84
C ARG A 169 -12.12 1.14 -10.08
N ILE A 170 -11.39 0.18 -9.52
CA ILE A 170 -11.93 -0.91 -8.71
C ILE A 170 -12.48 -0.42 -7.36
N SER A 171 -11.88 0.60 -6.77
CA SER A 171 -12.40 1.24 -5.55
C SER A 171 -13.79 1.87 -5.74
N LYS A 172 -14.24 2.12 -6.99
CA LYS A 172 -15.61 2.57 -7.28
C LYS A 172 -16.61 1.40 -7.38
N ILE A 173 -16.12 0.16 -7.51
CA ILE A 173 -16.92 -1.02 -7.80
C ILE A 173 -17.45 -1.68 -6.53
N ASN A 174 -16.72 -1.57 -5.40
CA ASN A 174 -17.17 -2.16 -4.13
C ASN A 174 -16.74 -1.35 -2.89
N ASN A 175 -17.69 -0.66 -2.25
CA ASN A 175 -17.48 0.04 -0.97
C ASN A 175 -17.36 -0.91 0.24
N LYS A 176 -17.89 -2.14 0.17
CA LYS A 176 -17.82 -3.12 1.27
C LYS A 176 -16.43 -3.78 1.37
N ALA A 177 -15.76 -4.02 0.23
CA ALA A 177 -14.37 -4.47 0.22
C ALA A 177 -13.37 -3.41 0.73
N TRP A 178 -13.82 -2.16 0.87
CA TRP A 178 -12.98 -1.02 1.23
C TRP A 178 -13.48 -0.25 2.45
N LYS A 179 -13.97 -0.95 3.50
CA LYS A 179 -14.16 -0.37 4.85
C LYS A 179 -12.89 0.26 5.44
N TYR A 180 -11.73 -0.02 4.84
CA TYR A 180 -10.40 0.48 5.22
C TYR A 180 -9.93 1.73 4.46
N ASN A 181 -10.81 2.46 3.77
CA ASN A 181 -10.47 3.78 3.23
C ASN A 181 -10.58 4.83 4.34
N PRO A 182 -9.48 5.25 5.00
CA PRO A 182 -9.54 6.39 5.90
C PRO A 182 -9.97 7.65 5.15
N GLY A 183 -10.59 8.58 5.86
CA GLY A 183 -11.02 9.84 5.30
C GLY A 183 -9.84 10.63 4.71
N PHE A 184 -10.13 11.50 3.75
CA PHE A 184 -9.15 12.41 3.18
C PHE A 184 -8.44 13.26 4.26
N GLU A 185 -9.17 13.65 5.31
CA GLU A 185 -8.66 14.41 6.45
C GLU A 185 -7.65 13.61 7.30
N ASP A 186 -7.87 12.31 7.48
CA ASP A 186 -6.95 11.47 8.26
C ASP A 186 -5.59 11.29 7.56
N LEU A 187 -5.63 11.19 6.22
CA LEU A 187 -4.41 11.15 5.40
C LEU A 187 -3.66 12.49 5.39
N LYS A 188 -4.39 13.62 5.47
CA LYS A 188 -3.80 14.95 5.58
C LYS A 188 -3.10 15.13 6.94
N ALA A 189 -3.70 14.64 8.01
CA ALA A 189 -3.08 14.64 9.33
C ALA A 189 -1.82 13.75 9.36
N MET A 190 -1.86 12.55 8.77
CA MET A 190 -0.69 11.67 8.65
C MET A 190 0.47 12.35 7.90
N LYS A 191 0.17 13.07 6.82
CA LYS A 191 1.19 13.82 6.04
C LYS A 191 1.90 14.90 6.84
N LYS A 192 1.22 15.51 7.82
CA LYS A 192 1.84 16.51 8.71
C LYS A 192 2.79 15.87 9.73
N ILE A 193 2.51 14.63 10.13
CA ILE A 193 3.29 13.91 11.14
C ILE A 193 4.49 13.20 10.48
N MET A 194 4.28 12.55 9.33
CA MET A 194 5.32 11.79 8.64
C MET A 194 5.84 12.54 7.42
N LYS A 195 7.02 13.16 7.56
CA LYS A 195 7.65 13.93 6.48
C LYS A 195 8.67 13.09 5.69
N LEU A 196 8.19 12.22 4.80
CA LEU A 196 9.07 11.43 3.92
C LEU A 196 9.57 12.29 2.76
N GLU A 197 10.85 12.19 2.40
CA GLU A 197 11.46 12.98 1.32
C GLU A 197 11.85 12.09 0.14
N ILE A 198 11.39 12.42 -1.07
CA ILE A 198 11.71 11.63 -2.26
C ILE A 198 12.67 12.46 -3.13
N PRO A 199 13.78 11.87 -3.63
CA PRO A 199 14.63 12.54 -4.60
C PRO A 199 13.82 13.03 -5.81
N VAL A 200 14.02 14.29 -6.26
CA VAL A 200 13.23 14.91 -7.34
C VAL A 200 13.31 14.10 -8.64
N ASN A 201 14.45 13.44 -8.87
CA ASN A 201 14.72 12.67 -10.08
C ASN A 201 14.76 11.16 -9.78
N LEU A 202 13.93 10.64 -8.86
CA LEU A 202 13.93 9.21 -8.49
C LEU A 202 13.87 8.28 -9.72
N LYS A 203 13.09 8.67 -10.72
CA LYS A 203 12.99 7.96 -12.00
C LYS A 203 14.34 7.82 -12.73
N GLU A 204 15.19 8.83 -12.68
CA GLU A 204 16.50 8.89 -13.37
C GLU A 204 17.60 8.18 -12.59
N ILE A 205 17.46 8.04 -11.28
CA ILE A 205 18.44 7.32 -10.45
C ILE A 205 18.46 5.84 -10.85
N PRO A 206 19.62 5.25 -11.22
CA PRO A 206 19.70 3.84 -11.56
C PRO A 206 19.27 2.94 -10.39
N LEU A 207 18.56 1.86 -10.68
CA LEU A 207 18.05 0.93 -9.66
C LEU A 207 19.19 0.33 -8.82
N GLU A 208 20.31 -0.02 -9.47
CA GLU A 208 21.51 -0.57 -8.85
C GLU A 208 22.12 0.38 -7.82
N ALA A 209 21.98 1.69 -8.05
CA ALA A 209 22.45 2.71 -7.14
C ALA A 209 21.63 2.65 -5.83
N ILE A 210 20.30 2.54 -5.94
CA ILE A 210 19.40 2.43 -4.79
C ILE A 210 19.59 1.10 -4.06
N ILE A 211 19.82 0.00 -4.78
CA ILE A 211 20.18 -1.30 -4.19
C ILE A 211 21.47 -1.18 -3.36
N LYS A 212 22.51 -0.53 -3.90
CA LYS A 212 23.76 -0.29 -3.16
C LYS A 212 23.55 0.51 -1.88
N LEU A 213 22.73 1.56 -1.93
CA LEU A 213 22.37 2.32 -0.73
C LEU A 213 21.64 1.44 0.28
N ARG A 214 20.62 0.70 -0.17
CA ARG A 214 19.83 -0.20 0.67
C ARG A 214 20.71 -1.20 1.39
N ASN A 215 21.71 -1.76 0.73
CA ASN A 215 22.55 -2.81 1.30
C ASN A 215 23.62 -2.30 2.29
N LYS A 216 23.77 -0.98 2.47
CA LYS A 216 24.66 -0.45 3.52
C LYS A 216 24.10 -0.79 4.90
N GLU A 217 24.94 -1.34 5.77
CA GLU A 217 24.56 -1.66 7.16
C GLU A 217 24.04 -0.43 7.91
N SER A 218 24.67 0.74 7.72
CA SER A 218 24.22 2.01 8.31
C SER A 218 22.80 2.38 7.87
N PHE A 219 22.49 2.18 6.59
CA PHE A 219 21.17 2.46 6.04
C PHE A 219 20.12 1.48 6.58
N GLN A 220 20.45 0.19 6.65
CA GLN A 220 19.57 -0.83 7.23
C GLN A 220 19.25 -0.56 8.70
N THR A 221 20.24 -0.13 9.49
CA THR A 221 20.02 0.26 10.89
C THR A 221 19.02 1.41 10.99
N LYS A 222 19.16 2.45 10.16
CA LYS A 222 18.24 3.60 10.11
C LYS A 222 16.85 3.23 9.62
N LEU A 223 16.75 2.38 8.58
CA LEU A 223 15.48 1.87 8.07
C LEU A 223 14.74 1.06 9.14
N ASN A 224 15.46 0.21 9.89
CA ASN A 224 14.89 -0.55 11.00
C ASN A 224 14.43 0.35 12.15
N ALA A 225 15.21 1.37 12.52
CA ALA A 225 14.82 2.35 13.52
C ALA A 225 13.55 3.12 13.11
N PHE A 226 13.46 3.55 11.84
CA PHE A 226 12.25 4.16 11.29
C PHE A 226 11.03 3.24 11.43
N HIS A 227 11.14 1.97 11.03
CA HIS A 227 10.02 1.04 11.12
C HIS A 227 9.66 0.64 12.56
N LEU A 228 10.62 0.67 13.48
CA LEU A 228 10.36 0.49 14.91
C LEU A 228 9.57 1.67 15.47
N SER A 229 10.02 2.90 15.22
CA SER A 229 9.32 4.13 15.62
C SER A 229 7.92 4.22 15.01
N LEU A 230 7.77 3.87 13.73
CA LEU A 230 6.48 3.78 13.06
C LEU A 230 5.58 2.71 13.69
N GLY A 231 6.17 1.57 14.07
CA GLY A 231 5.48 0.52 14.83
C GLY A 231 4.93 1.05 16.15
N THR A 232 5.75 1.74 16.94
CA THR A 232 5.34 2.37 18.21
C THR A 232 4.25 3.42 17.99
N PHE A 233 4.38 4.24 16.94
CA PHE A 233 3.36 5.22 16.57
C PHE A 233 2.01 4.55 16.25
N THR A 234 2.02 3.42 15.53
CA THR A 234 0.80 2.75 15.03
C THR A 234 0.22 1.66 15.95
N SER A 235 0.99 1.15 16.94
CA SER A 235 0.66 -0.09 17.67
C SER A 235 0.36 0.10 19.16
N THR A 236 -0.27 1.20 19.59
CA THR A 236 -0.71 1.31 21.00
C THR A 236 -2.23 1.43 21.15
N PRO A 237 -2.98 0.33 20.95
CA PRO A 237 -4.34 0.23 21.45
C PRO A 237 -4.33 0.26 22.99
N GLY A 238 -5.17 1.08 23.61
CA GLY A 238 -5.49 0.98 25.04
C GLY A 238 -4.55 1.69 26.04
N MET A 239 -3.46 2.33 25.63
CA MET A 239 -2.75 3.24 26.55
C MET A 239 -3.56 4.51 26.75
N LYS A 240 -3.71 4.95 28.02
CA LYS A 240 -4.06 6.34 28.33
C LYS A 240 -2.90 7.21 27.83
N LEU A 241 -3.06 7.77 26.64
CA LEU A 241 -2.10 8.70 26.06
C LEU A 241 -1.94 9.91 26.97
N THR A 242 -0.70 10.20 27.34
CA THR A 242 -0.30 11.44 28.03
C THR A 242 0.42 12.34 27.04
N GLU A 243 0.49 13.64 27.34
CA GLU A 243 1.22 14.63 26.54
C GLU A 243 2.69 14.22 26.33
N SER A 244 3.35 13.80 27.40
CA SER A 244 4.75 13.35 27.36
C SER A 244 4.96 12.18 26.40
N ASN A 245 4.10 11.16 26.50
CA ASN A 245 4.23 9.95 25.68
C ASN A 245 3.94 10.26 24.20
N CYS A 246 2.96 11.15 23.91
CA CYS A 246 2.70 11.58 22.53
C CYS A 246 3.89 12.35 21.93
N LYS A 247 4.45 13.31 22.68
CA LYS A 247 5.62 14.08 22.27
C LYS A 247 6.82 13.18 22.00
N GLU A 248 7.08 12.22 22.89
CA GLU A 248 8.16 11.24 22.74
C GLU A 248 7.98 10.36 21.49
N ILE A 249 6.78 9.79 21.28
CA ILE A 249 6.50 8.93 20.12
C ILE A 249 6.69 9.70 18.80
N VAL A 250 6.17 10.93 18.71
CA VAL A 250 6.31 11.76 17.50
C VAL A 250 7.76 12.22 17.30
N GLY A 251 8.44 12.61 18.39
CA GLY A 251 9.86 13.00 18.36
C GLY A 251 10.75 11.87 17.86
N ASN A 252 10.58 10.66 18.39
CA ASN A 252 11.33 9.47 17.97
C ASN A 252 11.07 9.11 16.50
N LEU A 253 9.82 9.22 16.04
CA LEU A 253 9.46 9.01 14.64
C LEU A 253 10.15 10.04 13.74
N ASN A 254 10.07 11.33 14.07
CA ASN A 254 10.69 12.40 13.29
C ASN A 254 12.22 12.26 13.25
N GLY A 255 12.86 11.97 14.39
CA GLY A 255 14.31 11.73 14.45
C GLY A 255 14.72 10.59 13.51
N SER A 256 14.03 9.44 13.57
CA SER A 256 14.32 8.31 12.69
C SER A 256 14.07 8.59 11.20
N ILE A 257 13.09 9.44 10.88
CA ILE A 257 12.84 9.90 9.50
C ILE A 257 14.00 10.78 9.02
N LEU A 258 14.42 11.76 9.82
CA LEU A 258 15.52 12.66 9.47
C LEU A 258 16.84 11.92 9.26
N ASP A 259 17.14 10.95 10.12
CA ASP A 259 18.35 10.12 9.99
C ASP A 259 18.36 9.31 8.70
N LEU A 260 17.21 8.74 8.33
CA LEU A 260 17.04 7.99 7.08
C LEU A 260 17.14 8.91 5.86
N VAL A 261 16.49 10.07 5.90
CA VAL A 261 16.52 11.10 4.85
C VAL A 261 17.93 11.64 4.63
N SER A 262 18.73 11.78 5.69
CA SER A 262 20.14 12.20 5.57
C SER A 262 20.97 11.25 4.69
N ASP A 263 20.72 9.93 4.75
CA ASP A 263 21.43 8.98 3.90
C ASP A 263 20.93 9.02 2.46
N ILE A 264 19.63 9.22 2.27
CA ILE A 264 19.00 9.35 0.95
C ILE A 264 19.52 10.61 0.24
N THR A 265 19.57 11.75 0.93
CA THR A 265 20.04 13.03 0.38
C THR A 265 21.55 13.04 0.13
N GLY A 266 22.35 12.49 1.06
CA GLY A 266 23.80 12.34 0.89
C GLY A 266 24.20 11.38 -0.24
N PHE A 267 23.29 10.47 -0.61
CA PHE A 267 23.49 9.57 -1.74
C PHE A 267 23.24 10.24 -3.10
N THR A 268 22.43 11.29 -3.17
CA THR A 268 21.93 11.91 -4.41
C THR A 268 22.65 13.22 -4.78
N THR A 269 23.95 13.34 -4.52
CA THR A 269 24.74 14.59 -4.59
C THR A 269 24.75 15.34 -5.94
N SER A 270 24.09 14.83 -6.98
CA SER A 270 23.88 15.52 -8.26
C SER A 270 22.43 15.97 -8.54
N THR A 271 21.48 15.77 -7.61
CA THR A 271 20.05 16.07 -7.84
C THR A 271 19.41 16.71 -6.62
N ALA A 272 18.65 17.78 -6.82
CA ALA A 272 17.88 18.42 -5.76
C ALA A 272 16.95 17.41 -5.08
N VAL A 273 16.86 17.46 -3.74
CA VAL A 273 15.86 16.71 -2.98
C VAL A 273 14.76 17.68 -2.62
N THR A 274 13.52 17.38 -3.00
CA THR A 274 12.35 18.14 -2.56
C THR A 274 11.90 17.59 -1.22
N ALA A 275 12.13 18.38 -0.18
CA ALA A 275 11.52 18.18 1.12
C ALA A 275 9.99 18.25 1.00
N LEU A 276 9.29 17.15 1.29
CA LEU A 276 7.83 17.12 1.29
C LEU A 276 7.29 17.39 2.69
N GLY A 277 7.21 18.67 3.07
CA GLY A 277 6.47 19.11 4.27
C GLY A 277 7.26 19.97 5.26
N VAL A 278 6.56 20.58 6.21
CA VAL A 278 7.11 21.48 7.23
C VAL A 278 7.90 20.67 8.26
N ALA A 279 9.13 21.07 8.56
CA ALA A 279 9.89 20.50 9.66
C ALA A 279 9.27 20.96 10.99
N LEU A 280 8.89 20.02 11.86
CA LEU A 280 8.36 20.32 13.19
C LEU A 280 9.54 20.62 14.12
N VAL A 281 9.62 21.86 14.58
CA VAL A 281 10.58 22.29 15.59
C VAL A 281 9.86 22.32 16.92
N PHE A 282 10.10 21.32 17.77
CA PHE A 282 9.57 21.31 19.12
C PHE A 282 10.44 22.19 20.02
N SER A 283 9.90 23.31 20.49
CA SER A 283 10.52 24.11 21.54
C SER A 283 10.30 23.45 22.91
N ASN A 284 11.31 23.52 23.77
CA ASN A 284 11.29 22.90 25.11
C ASN A 284 10.22 23.47 26.06
N ASP A 285 9.54 24.58 25.69
CA ASP A 285 8.56 25.28 26.54
C ASP A 285 7.09 25.15 26.07
N GLY A 286 6.78 24.32 25.06
CA GLY A 286 5.49 24.37 24.37
C GLY A 286 4.34 23.57 24.99
N SER A 287 3.37 24.27 25.59
CA SER A 287 2.07 23.77 26.09
C SER A 287 1.21 23.04 25.04
N ASN A 288 0.25 22.23 25.52
CA ASN A 288 -0.82 21.48 24.82
C ASN A 288 -1.45 22.11 23.55
N PHE A 289 -1.36 23.42 23.39
CA PHE A 289 -1.96 24.18 22.29
C PHE A 289 -1.15 24.12 20.99
N GLU A 290 0.19 24.11 21.06
CA GLU A 290 1.07 24.14 19.88
C GLU A 290 1.01 22.81 19.11
N LEU A 291 1.16 21.68 19.82
CA LEU A 291 1.01 20.34 19.24
C LEU A 291 -0.39 20.11 18.66
N ALA A 292 -1.43 20.63 19.32
CA ALA A 292 -2.81 20.57 18.85
C ALA A 292 -3.04 21.41 17.58
N LYS A 293 -2.52 22.63 17.54
CA LYS A 293 -2.62 23.56 16.39
C LYS A 293 -1.84 23.03 15.18
N GLU A 294 -0.69 22.40 15.40
CA GLU A 294 0.12 21.83 14.33
C GLU A 294 -0.53 20.59 13.72
N ILE A 295 -0.95 19.62 14.54
CA ILE A 295 -1.60 18.40 14.07
C ILE A 295 -2.94 18.72 13.39
N LEU A 296 -3.76 19.63 13.96
CA LEU A 296 -5.14 19.87 13.53
C LEU A 296 -5.33 21.04 12.54
N GLY A 297 -4.39 21.99 12.48
CA GLY A 297 -4.60 23.29 11.82
C GLY A 297 -5.16 24.35 12.78
N PHE A 298 -5.11 25.62 12.39
CA PHE A 298 -5.51 26.76 13.23
C PHE A 298 -6.95 26.62 13.78
N GLY A 299 -7.13 26.80 15.10
CA GLY A 299 -8.46 27.02 15.71
C GLY A 299 -8.86 26.15 16.92
N VAL A 300 -7.93 25.65 17.74
CA VAL A 300 -8.28 24.82 18.90
C VAL A 300 -8.48 25.71 20.15
N THR A 301 -9.58 25.55 20.91
CA THR A 301 -9.78 26.18 22.23
C THR A 301 -9.52 25.16 23.36
N ALA A 302 -9.48 25.57 24.63
CA ALA A 302 -9.10 24.71 25.77
C ALA A 302 -9.92 23.42 25.95
N SER A 303 -11.16 23.37 25.46
CA SER A 303 -11.99 22.14 25.39
C SER A 303 -11.58 21.16 24.27
N GLY A 304 -10.69 21.58 23.38
CA GLY A 304 -10.21 20.81 22.24
C GLY A 304 -9.08 19.82 22.56
N ALA A 305 -8.45 19.89 23.73
CA ALA A 305 -7.42 18.92 24.12
C ALA A 305 -7.95 17.47 24.15
N PHE A 306 -9.21 17.26 24.58
CA PHE A 306 -9.86 15.94 24.52
C PHE A 306 -10.08 15.44 23.07
N GLN A 307 -10.47 16.35 22.16
CA GLN A 307 -10.65 16.06 20.73
C GLN A 307 -9.30 15.80 20.02
N VAL A 308 -8.20 16.35 20.53
CA VAL A 308 -6.84 16.10 20.04
C VAL A 308 -6.44 14.65 20.29
N TYR A 309 -6.72 14.11 21.48
CA TYR A 309 -6.44 12.70 21.78
C TYR A 309 -7.29 11.76 20.93
N GLU A 310 -8.55 12.11 20.71
CA GLU A 310 -9.47 11.32 19.85
C GLU A 310 -9.03 11.33 18.38
N LYS A 311 -8.63 12.49 17.83
CA LYS A 311 -8.09 12.58 16.46
C LYS A 311 -6.70 11.94 16.34
N PHE A 312 -5.82 12.12 17.31
CA PHE A 312 -4.52 11.44 17.33
C PHE A 312 -4.73 9.92 17.39
N TYR A 313 -5.66 9.45 18.22
CA TYR A 313 -6.08 8.05 18.25
C TYR A 313 -6.59 7.55 16.89
N ASN A 314 -7.41 8.34 16.20
CA ASN A 314 -7.92 8.01 14.86
C ASN A 314 -6.81 7.98 13.78
N VAL A 315 -5.80 8.85 13.87
CA VAL A 315 -4.69 8.93 12.91
C VAL A 315 -3.65 7.83 13.12
N ARG A 316 -3.51 7.28 14.33
CA ARG A 316 -2.57 6.18 14.66
C ARG A 316 -2.92 4.82 14.05
N ASN A 317 -3.87 4.77 13.13
CA ASN A 317 -4.24 3.54 12.46
C ASN A 317 -3.09 3.01 11.58
N LYS A 318 -2.69 1.76 11.81
CA LYS A 318 -1.65 1.07 11.02
C LYS A 318 -1.92 1.12 9.51
N TYR A 319 -3.18 0.98 9.10
CA TYR A 319 -3.60 1.05 7.70
C TYR A 319 -3.45 2.47 7.12
N LEU A 320 -3.66 3.52 7.93
CA LEU A 320 -3.45 4.91 7.53
C LEU A 320 -1.97 5.19 7.24
N ALA A 321 -1.09 4.76 8.13
CA ALA A 321 0.34 4.95 7.99
C ALA A 321 0.90 4.18 6.78
N ALA A 322 0.51 2.91 6.66
CA ALA A 322 0.89 2.09 5.52
C ALA A 322 0.44 2.71 4.19
N ARG A 323 -0.81 3.19 4.15
CA ARG A 323 -1.34 3.86 2.96
C ARG A 323 -0.56 5.12 2.62
N TYR A 324 -0.24 5.95 3.60
CA TYR A 324 0.52 7.18 3.38
C TYR A 324 1.90 6.88 2.78
N ILE A 325 2.60 5.87 3.31
CA ILE A 325 3.89 5.41 2.78
C ILE A 325 3.72 4.95 1.32
N THR A 326 2.63 4.26 0.98
CA THR A 326 2.48 3.65 -0.36
C THR A 326 1.91 4.57 -1.45
N ASP A 327 1.39 5.75 -1.11
CA ASP A 327 0.73 6.67 -2.06
C ASP A 327 1.69 7.74 -2.63
N LEU A 328 2.60 7.29 -3.49
CA LEU A 328 3.59 8.13 -4.20
C LEU A 328 2.98 9.37 -4.87
N ARG A 329 1.76 9.28 -5.43
CA ARG A 329 1.12 10.40 -6.13
C ARG A 329 0.66 11.51 -5.20
N LYS A 330 0.49 11.25 -3.90
CA LYS A 330 0.23 12.29 -2.88
C LYS A 330 1.51 12.86 -2.27
N LEU A 331 2.61 12.11 -2.38
CA LEU A 331 3.94 12.55 -2.04
C LEU A 331 4.46 13.50 -3.14
N GLY A 332 4.42 13.10 -4.41
CA GLY A 332 4.97 13.87 -5.55
C GLY A 332 4.10 14.99 -6.15
N LYS A 333 2.94 15.33 -5.57
CA LYS A 333 1.98 16.29 -6.19
C LYS A 333 2.44 17.76 -6.23
N ASN A 334 3.67 18.06 -5.79
CA ASN A 334 4.32 19.35 -5.99
C ASN A 334 5.33 19.35 -7.16
N HIS A 335 5.43 18.26 -7.94
CA HIS A 335 6.30 18.17 -9.12
C HIS A 335 5.73 18.80 -10.41
N VAL A 336 4.54 19.41 -10.34
CA VAL A 336 3.96 20.15 -11.47
C VAL A 336 3.54 21.53 -10.96
N ARG A 337 4.52 22.43 -10.84
CA ARG A 337 4.36 23.85 -11.13
C ARG A 337 5.69 24.46 -11.47
#